data_AF-F4RU41-F1
#
_entry.id   AF-F4RU41-F1
#
_cell.length_a   1.000
_cell.length_b   1.000
_cell.length_c   1.000
_cell.angle_alpha   90.00
_cell.angle_beta   90.00
_cell.angle_gamma   90.00
#
_symmetry.space_group_name_H-M   'P 1'
#
loop_
_entity.id
_entity.type
_entity.pdbx_description
1 polymer ?
#
loop_
_entity_poly.entity_id
_entity_poly.type
_entity_poly.pdbx_seq_one_letter_code
_entity_poly.pdbx_strand_id
1 'polypeptide(L)'
;MLWWRQSSKANAASCRAISTFLRALLEYNTLKSFPPPPTVDEHTTLIQPTKETIMSDQRVFLPEPETVVSKEDRWANTKAMILADLQKYGVTRFTFDWTLQEGYEWNRIMTTFTLKHWLHAKQQGMFSKLSINPSHTTEVQLEGIIARWIRGRATEIRSGRNDPKKRRVVENNKKKRALFKYRRDSAKRHLDASWTELITDADCCSETEYEPDQIRYEKIGLVWRSEQYSAFLHSIDRLSFKYKAQLHGNRLAAQRFDQCRIPGSKYNHKAAVCCGLPQNCYDPVWFNSLDIDKRAKLKAHPPSELMNTLATQVKKKLNES
;
A
#
# COMPACT_ATOMS: atom_id res chain seq x y z
N MET A 1 8.48 -28.53 16.12
CA MET A 1 8.33 -27.43 15.14
C MET A 1 6.88 -27.34 14.66
N LEU A 2 5.94 -26.86 15.51
CA LEU A 2 4.48 -26.85 15.25
C LEU A 2 3.74 -25.66 15.92
N TRP A 3 4.38 -24.48 16.02
CA TRP A 3 3.84 -23.34 16.77
C TRP A 3 2.84 -22.44 16.00
N TRP A 4 2.49 -22.77 14.76
CA TRP A 4 1.76 -21.85 13.86
C TRP A 4 0.23 -21.88 13.97
N ARG A 5 -0.37 -22.91 14.61
CA ARG A 5 -1.83 -23.11 14.59
C ARG A 5 -2.63 -22.31 15.63
N GLN A 6 -1.99 -21.70 16.63
CA GLN A 6 -2.68 -20.95 17.70
C GLN A 6 -2.40 -19.44 17.68
N SER A 7 -1.91 -18.90 16.58
CA SER A 7 -1.59 -17.48 16.52
C SER A 7 -2.79 -16.65 16.11
N SER A 8 -3.07 -15.58 16.86
CA SER A 8 -4.22 -14.69 16.62
C SER A 8 -4.23 -14.13 15.19
N LYS A 9 -5.44 -13.88 14.64
CA LYS A 9 -5.63 -13.33 13.29
C LYS A 9 -4.80 -12.04 13.12
N ALA A 10 -4.26 -11.80 11.91
CA ALA A 10 -3.39 -10.65 11.63
C ALA A 10 -3.97 -9.28 12.02
N ASN A 11 -5.30 -9.15 12.05
CA ASN A 11 -6.03 -7.93 12.44
C ASN A 11 -6.54 -7.92 13.89
N ALA A 12 -6.17 -8.90 14.71
CA ALA A 12 -6.52 -8.93 16.13
C ALA A 12 -5.95 -7.71 16.87
N ALA A 13 -6.62 -7.29 17.95
CA ALA A 13 -6.22 -6.14 18.75
C ALA A 13 -4.77 -6.23 19.26
N SER A 14 -4.32 -7.42 19.71
CA SER A 14 -2.93 -7.65 20.14
C SER A 14 -1.92 -7.52 18.99
N CYS A 15 -2.23 -8.04 17.81
CA CYS A 15 -1.41 -7.87 16.60
C CYS A 15 -1.27 -6.39 16.22
N ARG A 16 -2.36 -5.61 16.28
CA ARG A 16 -2.32 -4.17 16.02
C ARG A 16 -1.51 -3.42 17.07
N ALA A 17 -1.69 -3.74 18.36
CA ALA A 17 -0.95 -3.14 19.46
C ALA A 17 0.56 -3.35 19.31
N ILE A 18 1.01 -4.60 19.12
CA ILE A 18 2.43 -4.92 18.86
C ILE A 18 2.93 -4.21 17.62
N SER A 19 2.15 -4.25 16.52
CA SER A 19 2.60 -3.63 15.27
C SER A 19 2.71 -2.11 15.38
N THR A 20 1.87 -1.44 16.17
CA THR A 20 2.01 0.00 16.44
C THR A 20 3.23 0.25 17.31
N PHE A 21 3.43 -0.57 18.34
CA PHE A 21 4.58 -0.48 19.24
C PHE A 21 5.91 -0.60 18.50
N LEU A 22 6.09 -1.67 17.73
CA LEU A 22 7.30 -1.90 16.95
C LEU A 22 7.57 -0.80 15.93
N ARG A 23 6.53 -0.26 15.27
CA ARG A 23 6.71 0.86 14.33
C ARG A 23 7.18 2.14 15.03
N ALA A 24 6.70 2.41 16.24
CA ALA A 24 7.16 3.56 17.02
C ALA A 24 8.62 3.40 17.44
N LEU A 25 9.01 2.21 17.92
CA LEU A 25 10.40 1.92 18.30
C LEU A 25 11.38 2.04 17.11
N LEU A 26 10.97 1.51 15.96
CA LEU A 26 11.78 1.50 14.74
C LEU A 26 11.63 2.78 13.90
N GLU A 27 10.96 3.81 14.42
CA GLU A 27 10.75 5.09 13.73
C GLU A 27 10.17 4.98 12.31
N TYR A 28 9.40 3.93 12.02
CA TYR A 28 8.92 3.62 10.67
C TYR A 28 7.98 4.69 10.07
N ASN A 29 7.55 5.69 10.86
CA ASN A 29 6.52 6.64 10.46
C ASN A 29 7.03 7.82 9.62
N THR A 30 8.31 8.20 9.69
CA THR A 30 8.83 9.41 9.01
C THR A 30 9.34 9.11 7.60
N LEU A 31 10.08 8.02 7.41
CA LEU A 31 10.72 7.67 6.13
C LEU A 31 10.09 6.46 5.44
N LYS A 32 9.11 5.79 6.08
CA LYS A 32 8.54 4.50 5.63
C LYS A 32 9.61 3.43 5.34
N SER A 33 10.76 3.56 5.99
CA SER A 33 11.88 2.64 5.96
C SER A 33 12.14 2.14 7.38
N PHE A 34 12.60 0.90 7.49
CA PHE A 34 13.11 0.37 8.74
C PHE A 34 14.60 0.75 8.89
N PRO A 35 15.11 0.86 10.13
CA PRO A 35 16.53 1.05 10.35
C PRO A 35 17.35 -0.08 9.73
N PRO A 36 18.61 0.15 9.34
CA PRO A 36 19.46 -0.91 8.81
C PRO A 36 19.65 -2.03 9.85
N PRO A 37 19.96 -3.27 9.39
CA PRO A 37 20.28 -4.36 10.30
C PRO A 37 21.49 -3.99 11.19
N PRO A 38 21.71 -4.70 12.30
CA PRO A 38 22.93 -4.56 13.10
C PRO A 38 24.20 -4.70 12.25
N THR A 39 25.25 -3.97 12.61
CA THR A 39 26.58 -4.12 12.02
C THR A 39 27.27 -5.39 12.53
N VAL A 40 28.36 -5.79 11.87
CA VAL A 40 29.18 -6.92 12.33
C VAL A 40 29.70 -6.65 13.76
N ASP A 41 30.15 -5.42 14.03
CA ASP A 41 30.62 -5.03 15.36
C ASP A 41 29.52 -5.16 16.42
N GLU A 42 28.32 -4.64 16.14
CA GLU A 42 27.16 -4.76 17.05
C GLU A 42 26.83 -6.23 17.34
N HIS A 43 26.96 -7.13 16.36
CA HIS A 43 26.81 -8.56 16.59
C HIS A 43 27.90 -9.13 17.50
N THR A 44 29.15 -8.74 17.31
CA THR A 44 30.29 -9.27 18.10
C THR A 44 30.33 -8.77 19.53
N THR A 45 29.88 -7.53 19.79
CA THR A 45 29.89 -6.93 21.13
C THR A 45 28.62 -7.21 21.92
N LEU A 46 27.65 -7.92 21.33
CA LEU A 46 26.37 -8.20 21.97
C LEU A 46 26.55 -9.14 23.17
N ILE A 47 26.29 -8.63 24.37
CA ILE A 47 26.11 -9.49 25.54
C ILE A 47 24.88 -10.37 25.30
N GLN A 48 25.00 -11.67 25.60
CA GLN A 48 23.93 -12.65 25.37
C GLN A 48 23.20 -13.01 26.68
N PRO A 49 22.37 -12.11 27.24
CA PRO A 49 21.58 -12.45 28.42
C PRO A 49 20.55 -13.52 28.10
N THR A 50 20.19 -14.30 29.12
CA THR A 50 19.03 -15.17 29.01
C THR A 50 17.75 -14.35 29.00
N LYS A 51 16.68 -14.97 28.51
CA LYS A 51 15.36 -14.36 28.50
C LYS A 51 14.90 -14.00 29.92
N GLU A 52 15.15 -14.88 30.87
CA GLU A 52 14.82 -14.74 32.28
C GLU A 52 15.57 -13.56 32.91
N THR A 53 16.83 -13.35 32.56
CA THR A 53 17.61 -12.19 33.02
C THR A 53 17.00 -10.87 32.51
N ILE A 54 16.65 -10.79 31.23
CA ILE A 54 16.02 -9.57 30.68
C ILE A 54 14.67 -9.30 31.34
N MET A 55 13.83 -10.33 31.44
CA MET A 55 12.45 -10.22 31.93
C MET A 55 12.38 -9.94 33.44
N SER A 56 13.33 -10.42 34.24
CA SER A 56 13.35 -10.19 35.69
C SER A 56 13.94 -8.83 36.09
N ASP A 57 14.78 -8.21 35.27
CA ASP A 57 15.35 -6.88 35.56
C ASP A 57 14.30 -5.76 35.39
N GLN A 58 13.60 -5.40 36.46
CA GLN A 58 12.60 -4.33 36.42
C GLN A 58 13.17 -2.93 36.73
N ARG A 59 14.50 -2.77 36.90
CA ARG A 59 15.12 -1.51 37.38
C ARG A 59 14.83 -0.31 36.47
N VAL A 60 14.65 -0.55 35.17
CA VAL A 60 14.34 0.51 34.18
C VAL A 60 12.93 1.09 34.34
N PHE A 61 12.03 0.38 35.05
CA PHE A 61 10.65 0.80 35.28
C PHE A 61 10.42 1.46 36.64
N LEU A 62 11.49 1.64 37.44
CA LEU A 62 11.37 2.34 38.71
C LEU A 62 10.95 3.80 38.46
N PRO A 63 9.98 4.33 39.23
CA PRO A 63 9.45 5.66 38.98
C PRO A 63 10.53 6.72 39.24
N GLU A 64 10.83 7.54 38.23
CA GLU A 64 11.41 8.87 38.45
C GLU A 64 10.32 9.80 39.01
N PRO A 65 10.68 10.83 39.80
CA PRO A 65 9.71 11.74 40.40
C PRO A 65 8.77 12.36 39.36
N GLU A 66 7.50 12.50 39.76
CA GLU A 66 6.34 12.78 38.91
C GLU A 66 6.56 13.97 37.96
N THR A 67 6.71 13.68 36.67
CA THR A 67 6.45 14.65 35.61
C THR A 67 5.19 14.22 34.87
N VAL A 68 4.26 15.16 34.68
CA VAL A 68 3.03 14.94 33.91
C VAL A 68 3.39 14.87 32.43
N VAL A 69 3.61 13.65 31.94
CA VAL A 69 4.05 13.36 30.58
C VAL A 69 2.84 13.35 29.63
N SER A 70 2.86 14.16 28.56
CA SER A 70 1.80 14.19 27.54
C SER A 70 1.76 12.87 26.73
N LYS A 71 0.75 12.67 25.87
CA LYS A 71 0.63 11.40 25.12
C LYS A 71 1.73 11.20 24.09
N GLU A 72 2.13 12.27 23.41
CA GLU A 72 3.27 12.32 22.50
C GLU A 72 4.56 11.97 23.25
N ASP A 73 4.68 12.44 24.50
CA ASP A 73 5.82 12.14 25.36
C ASP A 73 5.84 10.68 25.85
N ARG A 74 4.68 9.99 25.98
CA ARG A 74 4.65 8.58 26.41
C ARG A 74 5.37 7.62 25.44
N TRP A 75 5.24 7.84 24.13
CA TRP A 75 5.95 7.03 23.13
C TRP A 75 7.46 7.30 23.16
N ALA A 76 7.85 8.57 23.25
CA ALA A 76 9.24 8.97 23.37
C ALA A 76 9.87 8.40 24.64
N ASN A 77 9.19 8.48 25.77
CA ASN A 77 9.64 7.94 27.05
C ASN A 77 9.78 6.42 27.01
N THR A 78 8.78 5.71 26.49
CA THR A 78 8.87 4.25 26.36
C THR A 78 10.07 3.82 25.50
N LYS A 79 10.34 4.56 24.43
CA LYS A 79 11.50 4.32 23.58
C LYS A 79 12.81 4.64 24.33
N ALA A 80 12.87 5.75 25.05
CA ALA A 80 14.03 6.12 25.86
C ALA A 80 14.34 5.05 26.93
N MET A 81 13.31 4.53 27.60
CA MET A 81 13.44 3.43 28.56
C MET A 81 13.99 2.16 27.91
N ILE A 82 13.50 1.77 26.73
CA ILE A 82 14.04 0.61 26.00
C ILE A 82 15.52 0.82 25.66
N LEU A 83 15.89 1.99 25.17
CA LEU A 83 17.28 2.29 24.80
C LEU A 83 18.19 2.29 26.04
N ALA A 84 17.76 2.89 27.15
CA ALA A 84 18.50 2.85 28.41
C ALA A 84 18.67 1.42 28.94
N ASP A 85 17.67 0.56 28.77
CA ASP A 85 17.75 -0.84 29.17
C ASP A 85 18.72 -1.64 28.27
N LEU A 86 18.65 -1.41 26.95
CA LEU A 86 19.54 -2.01 25.95
C LEU A 86 21.00 -1.59 26.13
N GLN A 87 21.24 -0.35 26.53
CA GLN A 87 22.59 0.19 26.73
C GLN A 87 23.39 -0.59 27.78
N LYS A 88 22.71 -1.15 28.80
CA LYS A 88 23.34 -2.04 29.79
C LYS A 88 23.96 -3.30 29.17
N TYR A 89 23.52 -3.67 27.97
CA TYR A 89 23.97 -4.83 27.21
C TYR A 89 24.84 -4.45 26.01
N GLY A 90 25.35 -3.20 25.97
CA GLY A 90 26.20 -2.71 24.89
C GLY A 90 25.46 -2.33 23.61
N VAL A 91 24.12 -2.27 23.64
CA VAL A 91 23.30 -1.96 22.47
C VAL A 91 22.86 -0.51 22.51
N THR A 92 23.29 0.29 21.53
CA THR A 92 23.03 1.75 21.48
C THR A 92 21.79 2.12 20.65
N ARG A 93 21.27 1.20 19.83
CA ARG A 93 20.09 1.42 19.00
C ARG A 93 19.19 0.19 18.93
N PHE A 94 17.89 0.42 18.77
CA PHE A 94 16.91 -0.65 18.56
C PHE A 94 16.74 -0.95 17.07
N THR A 95 17.06 -2.16 16.64
CA THR A 95 16.81 -2.66 15.28
C THR A 95 16.64 -4.18 15.30
N PHE A 96 16.10 -4.75 14.22
CA PHE A 96 16.13 -6.20 14.00
C PHE A 96 17.14 -6.55 12.92
N ASP A 97 17.67 -7.76 12.99
CA ASP A 97 18.37 -8.36 11.88
C ASP A 97 17.36 -8.83 10.82
N TRP A 98 17.28 -8.05 9.74
CA TRP A 98 16.38 -8.29 8.62
C TRP A 98 16.85 -9.41 7.68
N THR A 99 18.09 -9.88 7.81
CA THR A 99 18.60 -11.00 7.00
C THR A 99 17.91 -12.31 7.39
N LEU A 100 17.51 -12.42 8.67
CA LEU A 100 16.97 -13.63 9.28
C LEU A 100 17.93 -14.82 9.20
N GLN A 101 19.24 -14.60 9.13
CA GLN A 101 20.19 -15.70 9.16
C GLN A 101 20.00 -16.51 10.45
N GLU A 102 19.97 -17.84 10.32
CA GLU A 102 19.80 -18.74 11.46
C GLU A 102 21.03 -18.65 12.38
N GLY A 103 20.81 -18.69 13.69
CA GLY A 103 21.88 -18.69 14.69
C GLY A 103 22.22 -17.34 15.33
N TYR A 104 21.63 -16.22 14.87
CA TYR A 104 21.92 -14.91 15.47
C TYR A 104 20.98 -14.57 16.63
N GLU A 105 21.58 -14.46 17.83
CA GLU A 105 20.90 -14.15 19.09
C GLU A 105 20.24 -12.76 19.14
N TRP A 106 20.62 -11.87 18.21
CA TRP A 106 20.13 -10.51 18.13
C TRP A 106 18.60 -10.43 18.13
N ASN A 107 17.93 -11.11 17.19
CA ASN A 107 16.48 -11.04 17.07
C ASN A 107 15.75 -11.66 18.27
N ARG A 108 16.36 -12.66 18.93
CA ARG A 108 15.84 -13.25 20.17
C ARG A 108 15.85 -12.19 21.28
N ILE A 109 17.01 -11.58 21.52
CA ILE A 109 17.20 -10.56 22.54
C ILE A 109 16.28 -9.36 22.30
N MET A 110 16.24 -8.82 21.08
CA MET A 110 15.35 -7.70 20.73
C MET A 110 13.87 -8.04 20.89
N THR A 111 13.49 -9.29 20.61
CA THR A 111 12.12 -9.77 20.86
C THR A 111 11.81 -9.80 22.35
N THR A 112 12.74 -10.26 23.19
CA THR A 112 12.56 -10.27 24.66
C THR A 112 12.46 -8.86 25.23
N PHE A 113 13.32 -7.92 24.81
CA PHE A 113 13.19 -6.51 25.21
C PHE A 113 11.87 -5.90 24.74
N THR A 114 11.46 -6.16 23.49
CA THR A 114 10.16 -5.73 22.97
C THR A 114 9.04 -6.21 23.88
N LEU A 115 9.06 -7.50 24.26
CA LEU A 115 8.03 -8.13 25.06
C LEU A 115 7.94 -7.52 26.46
N LYS A 116 9.08 -7.41 27.15
CA LYS A 116 9.20 -6.78 28.48
C LYS A 116 8.58 -5.39 28.50
N HIS A 117 9.00 -4.53 27.58
CA HIS A 117 8.56 -3.13 27.54
C HIS A 117 7.14 -2.98 26.99
N TRP A 118 6.70 -3.86 26.09
CA TRP A 118 5.31 -3.87 25.63
C TRP A 118 4.34 -4.25 26.75
N LEU A 119 4.71 -5.23 27.59
CA LEU A 119 3.91 -5.63 28.75
C LEU A 119 3.80 -4.48 29.76
N HIS A 120 4.90 -3.78 30.04
CA HIS A 120 4.89 -2.58 30.88
C HIS A 120 4.00 -1.48 30.28
N ALA A 121 4.18 -1.14 28.99
CA ALA A 121 3.35 -0.16 28.29
C ALA A 121 1.85 -0.53 28.32
N LYS A 122 1.52 -1.82 28.20
CA LYS A 122 0.15 -2.32 28.34
C LYS A 122 -0.40 -2.08 29.76
N GLN A 123 0.38 -2.34 30.80
CA GLN A 123 -0.02 -2.07 32.19
C GLN A 123 -0.27 -0.58 32.43
N GLN A 124 0.53 0.30 31.82
CA GLN A 124 0.33 1.76 31.84
C GLN A 124 -0.82 2.26 30.95
N GLY A 125 -1.68 1.36 30.45
CA GLY A 125 -2.88 1.72 29.69
C GLY A 125 -2.62 2.32 28.30
N MET A 126 -1.41 2.15 27.75
CA MET A 126 -1.00 2.73 26.47
C MET A 126 -1.85 2.23 25.28
N PHE A 127 -2.41 1.03 25.41
CA PHE A 127 -3.29 0.40 24.42
C PHE A 127 -4.76 0.34 24.86
N SER A 128 -5.19 1.16 25.82
CA SER A 128 -6.55 1.14 26.39
C SER A 128 -7.67 1.26 25.36
N LYS A 129 -7.42 1.90 24.22
CA LYS A 129 -8.39 2.01 23.10
C LYS A 129 -8.57 0.70 22.32
N LEU A 130 -7.74 -0.32 22.56
CA LEU A 130 -7.80 -1.61 21.89
C LEU A 130 -8.37 -2.64 22.87
N SER A 131 -9.46 -3.30 22.50
CA SER A 131 -10.01 -4.44 23.26
C SER A 131 -9.12 -5.67 23.10
N ILE A 132 -8.00 -5.70 23.83
CA ILE A 132 -7.03 -6.80 23.80
C ILE A 132 -7.53 -7.92 24.72
N ASN A 133 -7.84 -9.07 24.13
CA ASN A 133 -8.19 -10.27 24.89
C ASN A 133 -6.99 -10.75 25.72
N PRO A 134 -7.11 -10.90 27.05
CA PRO A 134 -6.03 -11.42 27.90
C PRO A 134 -5.51 -12.81 27.47
N SER A 135 -6.37 -13.66 26.90
CA SER A 135 -5.97 -14.97 26.38
C SER A 135 -5.09 -14.91 25.13
N HIS A 136 -4.91 -13.71 24.55
CA HIS A 136 -4.01 -13.42 23.42
C HIS A 136 -2.74 -12.66 23.84
N THR A 137 -2.49 -12.55 25.15
CA THR A 137 -1.33 -11.85 25.71
C THR A 137 -0.44 -12.75 26.55
N THR A 138 -0.50 -14.07 26.33
CA THR A 138 0.53 -14.94 26.91
C THR A 138 1.85 -14.66 26.23
N GLU A 139 2.94 -14.88 26.96
CA GLU A 139 4.29 -14.59 26.50
C GLU A 139 4.60 -15.26 25.15
N VAL A 140 4.33 -16.56 25.05
CA VAL A 140 4.51 -17.39 23.85
C VAL A 140 3.72 -16.83 22.66
N GLN A 141 2.50 -16.36 22.88
CA GLN A 141 1.68 -15.79 21.79
C GLN A 141 2.24 -14.45 21.32
N LEU A 142 2.67 -13.59 22.24
CA LEU A 142 3.25 -12.29 21.90
C LEU A 142 4.56 -12.46 21.14
N GLU A 143 5.43 -13.39 21.57
CA GLU A 143 6.64 -13.78 20.83
C GLU A 143 6.31 -14.29 19.43
N GLY A 144 5.30 -15.16 19.29
CA GLY A 144 4.83 -15.64 17.99
C GLY A 144 4.33 -14.52 17.08
N ILE A 145 3.64 -13.52 17.64
CA ILE A 145 3.18 -12.33 16.91
C ILE A 145 4.37 -11.50 16.45
N ILE A 146 5.34 -11.22 17.34
CA ILE A 146 6.56 -10.46 17.03
C ILE A 146 7.38 -11.17 15.95
N ALA A 147 7.65 -12.46 16.11
CA ALA A 147 8.43 -13.25 15.16
C ALA A 147 7.78 -13.27 13.76
N ARG A 148 6.46 -13.44 13.69
CA ARG A 148 5.73 -13.36 12.41
C ARG A 148 5.79 -11.96 11.81
N TRP A 149 5.68 -10.92 12.63
CA TRP A 149 5.81 -9.54 12.19
C TRP A 149 7.19 -9.27 11.58
N ILE A 150 8.27 -9.68 12.26
CA ILE A 150 9.66 -9.54 11.80
C ILE A 150 9.85 -10.26 10.45
N ARG A 151 9.44 -11.54 10.36
CA ARG A 151 9.54 -12.31 9.10
C ARG A 151 8.80 -11.66 7.94
N GLY A 152 7.62 -11.11 8.20
CA GLY A 152 6.85 -10.35 7.23
C GLY A 152 7.61 -9.14 6.70
N ARG A 153 8.21 -8.33 7.60
CA ARG A 153 8.97 -7.14 7.22
C ARG A 153 10.29 -7.46 6.53
N ALA A 154 11.03 -8.45 7.02
CA ALA A 154 12.24 -8.94 6.36
C ALA A 154 11.95 -9.41 4.92
N THR A 155 10.82 -10.07 4.68
CA THR A 155 10.40 -10.48 3.32
C THR A 155 10.07 -9.27 2.44
N GLU A 156 9.40 -8.25 2.98
CA GLU A 156 9.13 -7.01 2.26
C GLU A 156 10.42 -6.23 1.91
N ILE A 157 11.39 -6.20 2.82
CA ILE A 157 12.71 -5.59 2.61
C ILE A 157 13.45 -6.33 1.50
N ARG A 158 13.59 -7.66 1.60
CA ARG A 158 14.32 -8.48 0.61
C ARG A 158 13.67 -8.44 -0.78
N SER A 159 12.34 -8.43 -0.85
CA SER A 159 11.63 -8.31 -2.14
C SER A 159 11.76 -6.91 -2.74
N GLY A 160 12.36 -5.95 -2.03
CA GLY A 160 12.39 -4.54 -2.41
C GLY A 160 10.99 -3.97 -2.56
N ARG A 161 10.00 -4.46 -1.78
CA ARG A 161 8.61 -4.00 -1.91
C ARG A 161 8.47 -2.50 -1.70
N ASN A 162 9.34 -1.95 -0.85
CA ASN A 162 9.39 -0.52 -0.54
C ASN A 162 10.27 0.29 -1.51
N ASP A 163 10.89 -0.36 -2.51
CA ASP A 163 11.61 0.33 -3.59
C ASP A 163 10.67 1.38 -4.23
N PRO A 164 11.08 2.66 -4.29
CA PRO A 164 10.25 3.73 -4.85
C PRO A 164 9.70 3.40 -6.25
N LYS A 165 10.50 2.75 -7.12
CA LYS A 165 10.09 2.37 -8.47
C LYS A 165 9.00 1.31 -8.44
N LYS A 166 9.17 0.24 -7.62
CA LYS A 166 8.14 -0.81 -7.48
C LYS A 166 6.85 -0.26 -6.89
N ARG A 167 6.94 0.63 -5.90
CA ARG A 167 5.77 1.31 -5.32
C ARG A 167 5.04 2.17 -6.34
N ARG A 168 5.77 2.93 -7.18
CA ARG A 168 5.17 3.71 -8.27
C ARG A 168 4.41 2.82 -9.25
N VAL A 169 4.97 1.67 -9.66
CA VAL A 169 4.29 0.71 -10.55
C VAL A 169 2.98 0.20 -9.92
N VAL A 170 2.99 -0.17 -8.64
CA VAL A 170 1.79 -0.64 -7.94
C VAL A 170 0.72 0.45 -7.83
N GLU A 171 1.10 1.67 -7.45
CA GLU A 171 0.15 2.78 -7.34
C GLU A 171 -0.39 3.19 -8.72
N ASN A 172 0.45 3.25 -9.77
CA ASN A 172 -0.01 3.51 -11.14
C ASN A 172 -1.06 2.49 -11.59
N ASN A 173 -0.82 1.19 -11.33
CA ASN A 173 -1.78 0.14 -11.64
C ASN A 173 -3.09 0.28 -10.85
N LYS A 174 -3.01 0.63 -9.56
CA LYS A 174 -4.18 0.91 -8.73
C LYS A 174 -4.99 2.08 -9.26
N LYS A 175 -4.32 3.17 -9.68
CA LYS A 175 -4.94 4.35 -10.28
C LYS A 175 -5.59 4.04 -11.64
N LYS A 176 -4.93 3.24 -12.50
CA LYS A 176 -5.50 2.72 -13.76
C LYS A 176 -6.79 1.95 -13.51
N ARG A 177 -6.79 1.03 -12.54
CA ARG A 177 -7.98 0.26 -12.12
C ARG A 177 -9.08 1.14 -11.53
N ALA A 178 -8.73 2.18 -10.77
CA ALA A 178 -9.71 3.15 -10.26
C ALA A 178 -10.41 3.91 -11.40
N LEU A 179 -9.64 4.38 -12.39
CA LEU A 179 -10.18 5.03 -13.59
C LEU A 179 -11.10 4.08 -14.38
N PHE A 180 -10.68 2.83 -14.57
CA PHE A 180 -11.52 1.81 -15.21
C PHE A 180 -12.84 1.62 -14.46
N LYS A 181 -12.79 1.51 -13.13
CA LYS A 181 -13.99 1.40 -12.30
C LYS A 181 -14.92 2.61 -12.49
N TYR A 182 -14.37 3.84 -12.49
CA TYR A 182 -15.18 5.04 -12.70
C TYR A 182 -15.90 5.06 -14.04
N ARG A 183 -15.22 4.61 -15.10
CA ARG A 183 -15.80 4.50 -16.45
C ARG A 183 -16.86 3.42 -16.51
N ARG A 184 -16.56 2.23 -15.98
CA ARG A 184 -17.50 1.10 -15.94
C ARG A 184 -18.76 1.46 -15.18
N ASP A 185 -18.64 2.04 -13.99
CA ASP A 185 -19.78 2.40 -13.16
C ASP A 185 -20.62 3.49 -13.83
N SER A 186 -20.00 4.42 -14.57
CA SER A 186 -20.73 5.44 -15.33
C SER A 186 -21.39 4.90 -16.58
N ALA A 187 -20.71 4.06 -17.36
CA ALA A 187 -21.31 3.40 -18.51
C ALA A 187 -22.52 2.56 -18.10
N LYS A 188 -22.38 1.74 -17.03
CA LYS A 188 -23.47 0.95 -16.47
C LYS A 188 -24.69 1.79 -16.04
N ARG A 189 -24.47 3.02 -15.55
CA ARG A 189 -25.55 3.91 -15.10
C ARG A 189 -26.26 4.64 -16.23
N HIS A 190 -25.57 4.93 -17.33
CA HIS A 190 -26.04 5.90 -18.32
C HIS A 190 -26.21 5.36 -19.73
N LEU A 191 -25.66 4.17 -20.04
CA LEU A 191 -25.64 3.56 -21.37
C LEU A 191 -26.32 2.20 -21.36
N ASP A 192 -26.76 1.76 -22.54
CA ASP A 192 -27.28 0.42 -22.73
C ASP A 192 -26.17 -0.66 -22.63
N ALA A 193 -26.55 -1.91 -22.41
CA ALA A 193 -25.63 -3.00 -22.05
C ALA A 193 -24.48 -3.27 -23.05
N SER A 194 -24.62 -2.82 -24.30
CA SER A 194 -23.58 -2.94 -25.33
C SER A 194 -22.28 -2.22 -24.98
N TRP A 195 -22.27 -1.29 -24.01
CA TRP A 195 -21.04 -0.63 -23.53
C TRP A 195 -19.95 -1.63 -23.07
N THR A 196 -20.36 -2.84 -22.67
CA THR A 196 -19.45 -3.89 -22.19
C THR A 196 -18.47 -4.36 -23.26
N GLU A 197 -18.81 -4.21 -24.54
CA GLU A 197 -17.93 -4.53 -25.69
C GLU A 197 -16.81 -3.51 -25.87
N LEU A 198 -17.00 -2.27 -25.39
CA LEU A 198 -16.00 -1.18 -25.53
C LEU A 198 -15.24 -0.89 -24.25
N ILE A 199 -15.65 -1.39 -23.08
CA ILE A 199 -15.00 -1.18 -21.78
C ILE A 199 -14.80 -2.53 -21.10
N THR A 200 -13.95 -3.36 -21.72
CA THR A 200 -13.74 -4.77 -21.37
C THR A 200 -12.75 -4.95 -20.21
N ASP A 201 -11.62 -4.24 -20.26
CA ASP A 201 -10.54 -4.36 -19.28
C ASP A 201 -9.93 -3.01 -18.87
N ALA A 202 -9.23 -2.99 -17.73
CA ALA A 202 -8.48 -1.83 -17.26
C ALA A 202 -7.42 -1.37 -18.27
N ASP A 203 -6.92 -2.23 -19.15
CA ASP A 203 -5.95 -1.90 -20.20
C ASP A 203 -6.46 -0.89 -21.22
N CYS A 204 -7.78 -0.76 -21.37
CA CYS A 204 -8.40 0.31 -22.14
C CYS A 204 -8.16 1.72 -21.54
N CYS A 205 -7.71 1.80 -20.29
CA CYS A 205 -7.40 3.04 -19.59
C CYS A 205 -5.92 3.42 -19.70
N SER A 206 -5.65 4.68 -20.02
CA SER A 206 -4.31 5.26 -20.03
C SER A 206 -3.70 5.27 -18.63
N GLU A 207 -2.38 5.09 -18.57
CA GLU A 207 -1.60 5.29 -17.35
C GLU A 207 -1.52 6.78 -16.97
N THR A 208 -0.91 7.03 -15.82
CA THR A 208 -0.74 8.36 -15.25
C THR A 208 0.62 8.40 -14.56
N GLU A 209 1.37 9.48 -14.73
CA GLU A 209 2.62 9.68 -13.98
C GLU A 209 2.26 10.12 -12.56
N TYR A 210 2.07 9.15 -11.66
CA TYR A 210 1.79 9.43 -10.27
C TYR A 210 3.08 9.74 -9.51
N GLU A 211 3.12 10.92 -8.90
CA GLU A 211 4.11 11.28 -7.88
C GLU A 211 3.41 11.61 -6.56
N PRO A 212 3.88 11.10 -5.41
CA PRO A 212 3.21 11.28 -4.11
C PRO A 212 2.96 12.75 -3.73
N ASP A 213 3.88 13.64 -4.10
CA ASP A 213 3.86 15.06 -3.72
C ASP A 213 3.14 15.95 -4.74
N GLN A 214 2.67 15.37 -5.85
CA GLN A 214 1.96 16.09 -6.88
C GLN A 214 0.44 15.98 -6.71
N ILE A 215 -0.24 17.08 -6.99
CA ILE A 215 -1.71 17.19 -6.97
C ILE A 215 -2.29 17.03 -8.38
N ARG A 216 -1.48 17.31 -9.42
CA ARG A 216 -1.85 17.15 -10.83
C ARG A 216 -0.94 16.12 -11.47
N TYR A 217 -1.52 15.27 -12.30
CA TYR A 217 -0.80 14.13 -12.87
C TYR A 217 -0.92 14.10 -14.40
N GLU A 218 0.21 13.95 -15.09
CA GLU A 218 0.19 13.86 -16.55
C GLU A 218 -0.45 12.56 -17.03
N LYS A 219 -1.35 12.68 -18.01
CA LYS A 219 -1.90 11.53 -18.74
C LYS A 219 -0.81 10.97 -19.66
N ILE A 220 -0.60 9.65 -19.60
CA ILE A 220 0.28 8.96 -20.52
C ILE A 220 -0.56 8.36 -21.64
N GLY A 221 -0.30 8.79 -22.89
CA GLY A 221 -0.98 8.30 -24.08
C GLY A 221 -0.72 6.82 -24.33
N LEU A 222 -1.71 6.16 -24.96
CA LEU A 222 -1.59 4.77 -25.41
C LEU A 222 -1.36 4.77 -26.91
N VAL A 223 -0.21 4.27 -27.36
CA VAL A 223 0.18 4.27 -28.79
C VAL A 223 -0.77 3.49 -29.68
N TRP A 224 -1.46 2.49 -29.11
CA TRP A 224 -2.35 1.62 -29.84
C TRP A 224 -3.77 2.17 -29.98
N ARG A 225 -4.14 3.20 -29.21
CA ARG A 225 -5.55 3.59 -29.03
C ARG A 225 -5.93 4.67 -30.03
N SER A 226 -7.00 4.45 -30.80
CA SER A 226 -7.47 5.46 -31.75
C SER A 226 -7.90 6.75 -31.06
N GLU A 227 -7.83 7.87 -31.79
CA GLU A 227 -8.29 9.16 -31.30
C GLU A 227 -9.79 9.15 -31.00
N GLN A 228 -10.59 8.52 -31.88
CA GLN A 228 -12.04 8.39 -31.71
C GLN A 228 -12.38 7.63 -30.42
N TYR A 229 -11.69 6.52 -30.14
CA TYR A 229 -11.93 5.76 -28.92
C TYR A 229 -11.43 6.49 -27.67
N SER A 230 -10.33 7.25 -27.79
CA SER A 230 -9.87 8.15 -26.73
C SER A 230 -10.92 9.22 -26.40
N ALA A 231 -11.53 9.83 -27.42
CA ALA A 231 -12.59 10.84 -27.26
C ALA A 231 -13.86 10.24 -26.63
N PHE A 232 -14.25 9.04 -27.04
CA PHE A 232 -15.36 8.31 -26.43
C PHE A 232 -15.12 8.10 -24.92
N LEU A 233 -13.97 7.55 -24.54
CA LEU A 233 -13.64 7.31 -23.12
C LEU A 233 -13.60 8.61 -22.31
N HIS A 234 -13.13 9.72 -22.88
CA HIS A 234 -13.17 11.03 -22.23
C HIS A 234 -14.59 11.55 -22.02
N SER A 235 -15.53 11.23 -22.92
CA SER A 235 -16.94 11.60 -22.73
C SER A 235 -17.58 10.83 -21.56
N ILE A 236 -17.19 9.57 -21.33
CA ILE A 236 -17.56 8.80 -20.14
C ILE A 236 -16.98 9.41 -18.87
N ASP A 237 -15.72 9.89 -18.91
CA ASP A 237 -15.10 10.57 -17.77
C ASP A 237 -15.90 11.81 -17.35
N ARG A 238 -16.45 12.57 -18.33
CA ARG A 238 -17.33 13.72 -18.06
C ARG A 238 -18.65 13.31 -17.39
N LEU A 239 -19.31 12.23 -17.83
CA LEU A 239 -20.49 11.69 -17.14
C LEU A 239 -20.16 11.28 -15.71
N SER A 240 -19.01 10.63 -15.52
CA SER A 240 -18.54 10.21 -14.22
C SER A 240 -18.30 11.37 -13.27
N PHE A 241 -17.76 12.48 -13.77
CA PHE A 241 -17.61 13.72 -13.01
C PHE A 241 -18.97 14.30 -12.63
N LYS A 242 -19.86 14.50 -13.60
CA LYS A 242 -21.18 15.10 -13.39
C LYS A 242 -21.97 14.38 -12.31
N TYR A 243 -22.02 13.06 -12.35
CA TYR A 243 -22.67 12.25 -11.33
C TYR A 243 -22.05 12.44 -9.93
N LYS A 244 -20.72 12.47 -9.83
CA LYS A 244 -20.03 12.68 -8.55
C LYS A 244 -20.30 14.09 -7.99
N ALA A 245 -20.33 15.08 -8.87
CA ALA A 245 -20.64 16.47 -8.56
C ALA A 245 -22.06 16.63 -8.03
N GLN A 246 -23.04 15.96 -8.64
CA GLN A 246 -24.43 15.94 -8.16
C GLN A 246 -24.56 15.31 -6.77
N LEU A 247 -23.86 14.20 -6.51
CA LEU A 247 -23.98 13.48 -5.22
C LEU A 247 -23.23 14.12 -4.06
N HIS A 248 -22.09 14.76 -4.32
CA HIS A 248 -21.15 15.18 -3.26
C HIS A 248 -20.66 16.62 -3.41
N GLY A 249 -21.21 17.37 -4.37
CA GLY A 249 -20.79 18.72 -4.70
C GLY A 249 -19.52 18.77 -5.56
N ASN A 250 -19.37 19.90 -6.27
CA ASN A 250 -18.29 20.15 -7.22
C ASN A 250 -16.89 20.04 -6.60
N ARG A 251 -16.73 20.50 -5.35
CA ARG A 251 -15.43 20.47 -4.65
C ARG A 251 -14.91 19.03 -4.50
N LEU A 252 -15.76 18.12 -4.03
CA LEU A 252 -15.36 16.71 -3.82
C LEU A 252 -15.22 15.96 -5.15
N ALA A 253 -15.97 16.35 -6.19
CA ALA A 253 -15.81 15.80 -7.52
C ALA A 253 -14.48 16.21 -8.16
N ALA A 254 -14.09 17.48 -8.04
CA ALA A 254 -12.84 18.02 -8.60
C ALA A 254 -11.58 17.45 -7.96
N GLN A 255 -11.68 16.98 -6.69
CA GLN A 255 -10.58 16.30 -5.99
C GLN A 255 -10.44 14.82 -6.37
N ARG A 256 -11.33 14.28 -7.21
CA ARG A 256 -11.26 12.88 -7.64
C ARG A 256 -10.07 12.69 -8.58
N PHE A 257 -9.39 11.54 -8.46
CA PHE A 257 -8.16 11.25 -9.18
C PHE A 257 -8.21 11.55 -10.68
N ASP A 258 -9.26 11.13 -11.38
CA ASP A 258 -9.43 11.31 -12.82
C ASP A 258 -9.57 12.79 -13.24
N GLN A 259 -10.02 13.66 -12.33
CA GLN A 259 -10.14 15.11 -12.54
C GLN A 259 -8.83 15.86 -12.27
N CYS A 260 -7.95 15.26 -11.48
CA CYS A 260 -6.60 15.76 -11.25
C CYS A 260 -5.64 15.45 -12.41
N ARG A 261 -6.10 14.78 -13.48
CA ARG A 261 -5.26 14.37 -14.62
C ARG A 261 -5.22 15.46 -15.68
N ILE A 262 -4.02 15.93 -16.01
CA ILE A 262 -3.79 16.95 -17.04
C ILE A 262 -3.34 16.32 -18.37
N PRO A 263 -3.57 16.97 -19.52
CA PRO A 263 -3.00 16.52 -20.79
C PRO A 263 -1.48 16.34 -20.66
N GLY A 264 -0.97 15.22 -21.16
CA GLY A 264 0.47 14.95 -21.24
C GLY A 264 0.87 14.72 -22.69
N SER A 265 2.15 14.93 -22.99
CA SER A 265 2.74 14.69 -24.32
C SER A 265 3.41 13.31 -24.44
N LYS A 266 3.56 12.59 -23.31
CA LYS A 266 4.25 11.31 -23.24
C LYS A 266 3.34 10.15 -23.68
N TYR A 267 3.93 9.18 -24.39
CA TYR A 267 3.28 7.95 -24.79
C TYR A 267 4.02 6.74 -24.22
N ASN A 268 3.28 5.73 -23.74
CA ASN A 268 3.87 4.47 -23.32
C ASN A 268 3.85 3.46 -24.47
N HIS A 269 5.01 3.27 -25.11
CA HIS A 269 5.20 2.30 -26.19
C HIS A 269 5.15 0.83 -25.73
N LYS A 270 5.29 0.59 -24.43
CA LYS A 270 5.20 -0.74 -23.80
C LYS A 270 3.88 -0.95 -23.07
N ALA A 271 2.89 -0.07 -23.29
CA ALA A 271 1.59 -0.21 -22.65
C ALA A 271 0.92 -1.52 -23.07
N ALA A 272 0.28 -2.18 -22.10
CA ALA A 272 -0.59 -3.30 -22.40
C ALA A 272 -1.71 -2.87 -23.35
N VAL A 273 -2.06 -3.77 -24.28
CA VAL A 273 -3.10 -3.54 -25.30
C VAL A 273 -4.37 -4.25 -24.86
N CYS A 274 -5.49 -3.52 -24.87
CA CYS A 274 -6.80 -4.09 -24.58
C CYS A 274 -7.24 -4.95 -25.77
N CYS A 275 -7.27 -6.28 -25.61
CA CYS A 275 -7.69 -7.22 -26.67
C CYS A 275 -9.21 -7.32 -26.77
N GLY A 276 -9.70 -7.84 -27.90
CA GLY A 276 -11.13 -8.08 -28.14
C GLY A 276 -11.94 -6.82 -28.43
N LEU A 277 -11.30 -5.69 -28.71
CA LEU A 277 -12.00 -4.49 -29.16
C LEU A 277 -12.27 -4.53 -30.67
N PRO A 278 -13.27 -3.78 -31.17
CA PRO A 278 -13.42 -3.49 -32.60
C PRO A 278 -12.17 -2.86 -33.20
N GLN A 279 -11.89 -3.14 -34.48
CA GLN A 279 -10.71 -2.63 -35.17
C GLN A 279 -10.57 -1.10 -35.14
N ASN A 280 -11.69 -0.37 -35.22
CA ASN A 280 -11.70 1.10 -35.15
C ASN A 280 -11.40 1.68 -33.75
N CYS A 281 -11.27 0.84 -32.72
CA CYS A 281 -10.74 1.26 -31.41
C CYS A 281 -9.20 1.33 -31.37
N TYR A 282 -8.53 0.69 -32.33
CA TYR A 282 -7.07 0.74 -32.45
C TYR A 282 -6.66 1.85 -33.42
N ASP A 283 -5.53 2.49 -33.14
CA ASP A 283 -4.91 3.45 -34.05
C ASP A 283 -4.55 2.74 -35.36
N PRO A 284 -4.93 3.27 -36.53
CA PRO A 284 -4.78 2.57 -37.81
C PRO A 284 -3.31 2.39 -38.22
N VAL A 285 -2.43 3.35 -37.90
CA VAL A 285 -1.01 3.26 -38.22
C VAL A 285 -0.36 2.19 -37.35
N TRP A 286 -0.65 2.23 -36.06
CA TRP A 286 -0.18 1.23 -35.11
C TRP A 286 -0.68 -0.18 -35.46
N PHE A 287 -1.99 -0.35 -35.70
CA PHE A 287 -2.60 -1.64 -36.00
C PHE A 287 -2.01 -2.25 -37.28
N ASN A 288 -1.78 -1.41 -38.31
CA ASN A 288 -1.16 -1.84 -39.56
C ASN A 288 0.35 -2.09 -39.48
N SER A 289 1.02 -1.60 -38.44
CA SER A 289 2.43 -1.91 -38.19
C SER A 289 2.65 -3.30 -37.55
N LEU A 290 1.58 -3.94 -37.05
CA LEU A 290 1.69 -5.24 -36.39
C LEU A 290 1.88 -6.38 -37.40
N ASP A 291 2.72 -7.35 -37.02
CA ASP A 291 2.82 -8.64 -37.69
C ASP A 291 1.54 -9.48 -37.53
N ILE A 292 1.42 -10.52 -38.36
CA ILE A 292 0.22 -11.38 -38.43
C ILE A 292 -0.07 -12.03 -37.07
N ASP A 293 0.96 -12.50 -36.37
CA ASP A 293 0.82 -13.17 -35.07
C ASP A 293 0.30 -12.22 -33.98
N LYS A 294 0.83 -10.99 -33.92
CA LYS A 294 0.37 -9.96 -32.98
C LYS A 294 -1.07 -9.56 -33.28
N ARG A 295 -1.44 -9.38 -34.55
CA ARG A 295 -2.84 -9.08 -34.93
C ARG A 295 -3.79 -10.22 -34.54
N ALA A 296 -3.39 -11.47 -34.75
CA ALA A 296 -4.18 -12.63 -34.33
C ALA A 296 -4.39 -12.66 -32.81
N LYS A 297 -3.36 -12.32 -32.02
CA LYS A 297 -3.44 -12.25 -30.55
C LYS A 297 -4.36 -11.14 -30.02
N LEU A 298 -4.57 -10.07 -30.79
CA LEU A 298 -5.52 -9.01 -30.41
C LEU A 298 -6.96 -9.50 -30.40
N LYS A 299 -7.28 -10.53 -31.20
CA LYS A 299 -8.66 -11.03 -31.37
C LYS A 299 -9.64 -9.89 -31.70
N ALA A 300 -9.19 -8.94 -32.52
CA ALA A 300 -9.96 -7.74 -32.85
C ALA A 300 -11.22 -8.12 -33.65
N HIS A 301 -12.36 -7.52 -33.28
CA HIS A 301 -13.60 -7.67 -34.03
C HIS A 301 -13.62 -6.75 -35.25
N PRO A 302 -14.43 -7.03 -36.28
CA PRO A 302 -14.65 -6.10 -37.37
C PRO A 302 -15.01 -4.69 -36.86
N PRO A 303 -14.70 -3.62 -37.62
CA PRO A 303 -15.11 -2.27 -37.27
C PRO A 303 -16.59 -2.19 -36.90
N SER A 304 -16.92 -1.44 -35.86
CA SER A 304 -18.28 -1.35 -35.34
C SER A 304 -18.73 0.09 -35.17
N GLU A 305 -19.99 0.36 -35.53
CA GLU A 305 -20.66 1.65 -35.30
C GLU A 305 -21.07 1.87 -33.84
N LEU A 306 -20.90 0.83 -32.99
CA LEU A 306 -21.28 0.86 -31.59
C LEU A 306 -20.70 2.07 -30.84
N MET A 307 -19.44 2.42 -31.13
CA MET A 307 -18.78 3.57 -30.51
C MET A 307 -19.49 4.89 -30.84
N ASN A 308 -19.97 5.07 -32.07
CA ASN A 308 -20.72 6.26 -32.48
C ASN A 308 -22.11 6.30 -31.82
N THR A 309 -22.79 5.16 -31.78
CA THR A 309 -24.10 5.01 -31.12
C THR A 309 -24.00 5.38 -29.64
N LEU A 310 -23.04 4.79 -28.92
CA LEU A 310 -22.84 5.06 -27.49
C LEU A 310 -22.35 6.49 -27.24
N ALA A 311 -21.48 7.04 -28.08
CA ALA A 311 -21.07 8.45 -27.96
C ALA A 311 -22.27 9.41 -28.08
N THR A 312 -23.25 9.10 -28.93
CA THR A 312 -24.48 9.88 -29.07
C THR A 312 -25.33 9.81 -27.80
N GLN A 313 -25.46 8.63 -27.19
CA GLN A 313 -26.14 8.48 -25.90
C GLN A 313 -25.45 9.27 -24.79
N VAL A 314 -24.11 9.23 -24.72
CA VAL A 314 -23.33 10.02 -23.75
C VAL A 314 -23.62 11.50 -23.91
N LYS A 315 -23.60 12.03 -25.14
CA LYS A 315 -23.92 13.44 -25.42
C LYS A 315 -25.32 13.80 -24.94
N LYS A 316 -26.32 12.97 -25.23
CA LYS A 316 -27.69 13.16 -24.76
C LYS A 316 -27.75 13.24 -23.23
N LYS A 317 -27.13 12.29 -22.52
CA LYS A 317 -27.09 12.27 -21.06
C LYS A 317 -26.34 13.45 -20.43
N LEU A 318 -25.31 13.95 -21.10
CA LEU A 318 -24.59 15.15 -20.66
C LEU A 318 -25.47 16.41 -20.76
N ASN A 319 -26.40 16.46 -21.71
CA ASN A 319 -27.29 17.60 -21.94
C ASN A 319 -28.59 17.54 -21.11
N GLU A 320 -29.03 16.36 -20.67
CA GLU A 320 -30.31 16.13 -19.95
C GLU A 320 -30.30 16.52 -18.44
N SER A 321 -29.18 16.99 -17.89
CA SER A 321 -29.06 17.25 -16.43
C SER A 321 -28.23 18.47 -16.10
#